data_AF-A0A345BUG8-F1
#
_entry.id   AF-A0A345BUG8-F1
#
_cell.length_a   1.000
_cell.length_b   1.000
_cell.length_c   1.000
_cell.angle_alpha   90.00
_cell.angle_beta   90.00
_cell.angle_gamma   90.00
#
_symmetry.space_group_name_H-M   'P 1'
#
loop_
_entity.id
_entity.type
_entity.pdbx_description
1 polymer ?
#
loop_
_entity_poly.entity_id
_entity_poly.type
_entity_poly.pdbx_seq_one_letter_code
_entity_poly.pdbx_strand_id
1 'polypeptide(L)'
;MEIKKPVLTKEQAECLDYWGRWDRIKDEMVLQHLSKKWGSKEDKCLNDLSNKDFITAVYYGYEVEKTPEEAAKQYYDCLSNGQRFSVTKTLNILGIEVGGINKDVGE
;
A
#
# COMPACT_ATOMS: atom_id res chain seq x y z
N MET A 1 -14.39 2.55 -18.71
CA MET A 1 -14.39 3.38 -17.48
C MET A 1 -13.30 2.81 -16.60
N GLU A 2 -12.31 3.61 -16.23
CA GLU A 2 -11.23 3.15 -15.35
C GLU A 2 -11.74 3.13 -13.90
N ILE A 3 -11.60 2.00 -13.23
CA ILE A 3 -12.03 1.87 -11.83
C ILE A 3 -10.87 2.36 -10.96
N LYS A 4 -11.09 3.48 -10.28
CA LYS A 4 -10.11 4.03 -9.33
C LYS A 4 -9.96 3.07 -8.15
N LYS A 5 -8.76 2.51 -7.99
CA LYS A 5 -8.43 1.62 -6.87
C LYS A 5 -8.35 2.41 -5.55
N PRO A 6 -8.85 1.86 -4.44
CA PRO A 6 -8.68 2.47 -3.13
C PRO A 6 -7.23 2.34 -2.68
N VAL A 7 -6.77 3.32 -1.91
CA VAL A 7 -5.49 3.24 -1.18
C VAL A 7 -5.80 2.71 0.22
N LEU A 8 -5.21 1.58 0.56
CA LEU A 8 -5.39 0.91 1.85
C LEU A 8 -4.18 1.13 2.74
N THR A 9 -4.39 1.12 4.05
CA THR A 9 -3.26 1.00 4.97
C THR A 9 -2.61 -0.38 4.83
N LYS A 10 -1.36 -0.50 5.29
CA LYS A 10 -0.64 -1.78 5.31
C LYS A 10 -1.42 -2.87 6.06
N GLU A 11 -2.01 -2.52 7.20
CA GLU A 11 -2.81 -3.44 8.01
C GLU A 11 -4.07 -3.92 7.27
N GLN A 12 -4.76 -3.03 6.56
CA GLN A 12 -5.93 -3.37 5.75
C GLN A 12 -5.55 -4.28 4.57
N ALA A 13 -4.44 -3.98 3.89
CA ALA A 13 -3.92 -4.80 2.79
C ALA A 13 -3.56 -6.22 3.26
N GLU A 14 -2.81 -6.34 4.36
CA GLU A 14 -2.42 -7.63 4.94
C GLU A 14 -3.64 -8.44 5.37
N CYS A 15 -4.65 -7.78 5.96
CA CYS A 15 -5.90 -8.43 6.32
C CYS A 15 -6.66 -8.93 5.08
N LEU A 16 -6.83 -8.10 4.05
CA LEU A 16 -7.48 -8.52 2.80
C LEU A 16 -6.72 -9.67 2.12
N ASP A 17 -5.40 -9.68 2.13
CA ASP A 17 -4.59 -10.77 1.58
C ASP A 17 -4.74 -12.05 2.40
N TYR A 18 -4.84 -11.95 3.72
CA TYR A 18 -5.12 -13.09 4.58
C TYR A 18 -6.45 -13.77 4.20
N TRP A 19 -7.51 -12.99 4.01
CA TRP A 19 -8.81 -13.51 3.59
C TRP A 19 -8.85 -13.93 2.12
N GLY A 20 -8.17 -13.19 1.24
CA GLY A 20 -8.12 -13.42 -0.20
C GLY A 20 -7.35 -14.67 -0.62
N ARG A 21 -6.45 -15.19 0.23
CA ARG A 21 -5.79 -16.50 0.02
C ARG A 21 -6.77 -17.66 -0.08
N TRP A 22 -7.99 -17.49 0.42
CA TRP A 22 -9.08 -18.45 0.31
C TRP A 22 -9.99 -18.02 -0.85
N ASP A 23 -9.56 -18.30 -2.09
CA ASP A 23 -10.11 -17.80 -3.36
C ASP A 23 -11.61 -18.11 -3.62
N ARG A 24 -12.31 -18.70 -2.66
CA ARG A 24 -13.76 -18.99 -2.67
C ARG A 24 -14.61 -18.03 -1.81
N ILE A 25 -14.02 -16.99 -1.20
CA ILE A 25 -14.69 -16.20 -0.14
C ILE A 25 -14.97 -14.74 -0.56
N LYS A 26 -14.63 -14.27 -1.79
CA LYS A 26 -14.82 -12.84 -2.15
C LYS A 26 -16.25 -12.32 -1.92
N ASP A 27 -17.25 -13.05 -2.41
CA ASP A 27 -18.66 -12.70 -2.24
C ASP A 27 -19.07 -12.76 -0.76
N GLU A 28 -18.58 -13.75 -0.01
CA GLU A 28 -18.84 -13.89 1.43
C GLU A 28 -18.19 -12.78 2.25
N MET A 29 -16.97 -12.36 1.91
CA MET A 29 -16.28 -11.22 2.52
C MET A 29 -17.08 -9.94 2.33
N VAL A 30 -17.56 -9.72 1.11
CA VAL A 30 -18.39 -8.56 0.78
C VAL A 30 -19.71 -8.62 1.55
N LEU A 31 -20.40 -9.76 1.56
CA LEU A 31 -21.63 -9.93 2.32
C LEU A 31 -21.39 -9.70 3.82
N GLN A 32 -20.30 -10.22 4.37
CA GLN A 32 -19.90 -9.99 5.75
C GLN A 32 -19.70 -8.51 6.03
N HIS A 33 -18.86 -7.83 5.24
CA HIS A 33 -18.56 -6.41 5.44
C HIS A 33 -19.79 -5.50 5.30
N LEU A 34 -20.70 -5.82 4.37
CA LEU A 34 -21.96 -5.08 4.18
C LEU A 34 -22.96 -5.32 5.32
N SER A 35 -23.00 -6.53 5.86
CA SER A 35 -24.05 -6.96 6.79
C SER A 35 -23.65 -6.83 8.26
N LYS A 36 -22.35 -6.89 8.55
CA LYS A 36 -21.80 -6.99 9.91
C LYS A 36 -20.45 -6.29 9.99
N LYS A 37 -20.13 -5.80 11.19
CA LYS A 37 -18.77 -5.34 11.49
C LYS A 37 -17.85 -6.53 11.75
N TRP A 38 -16.60 -6.41 11.30
CA TRP A 38 -15.51 -7.32 11.63
C TRP A 38 -15.20 -7.23 13.12
N GLY A 39 -15.25 -8.37 13.83
CA GLY A 39 -15.24 -8.42 15.29
C GLY A 39 -13.93 -8.89 15.93
N SER A 40 -13.09 -9.61 15.18
CA SER A 40 -11.73 -10.02 15.59
C SER A 40 -10.82 -8.80 15.75
N LYS A 41 -9.72 -8.94 16.47
CA LYS A 41 -8.77 -7.82 16.62
C LYS A 41 -8.08 -7.52 15.29
N GLU A 42 -7.83 -8.58 14.53
CA GLU A 42 -7.05 -8.63 13.30
C GLU A 42 -7.82 -8.08 12.10
N ASP A 43 -9.16 -8.20 12.08
CA ASP A 43 -9.96 -7.78 10.92
C ASP A 43 -10.72 -6.46 11.16
N LYS A 44 -10.61 -5.89 12.36
CA LYS A 44 -11.29 -4.64 12.71
C LYS A 44 -10.89 -3.47 11.82
N CYS A 45 -9.64 -3.46 11.32
CA CYS A 45 -9.11 -2.46 10.41
C CYS A 45 -9.94 -2.34 9.10
N LEU A 46 -10.63 -3.41 8.70
CA LEU A 46 -11.49 -3.43 7.52
C LEU A 46 -12.78 -2.64 7.74
N ASN A 47 -13.22 -2.41 8.98
CA ASN A 47 -14.43 -1.62 9.26
C ASN A 47 -14.28 -0.13 8.92
N ASP A 48 -13.05 0.35 8.78
CA ASP A 48 -12.76 1.74 8.44
C ASP A 48 -12.88 1.99 6.92
N LEU A 49 -12.99 0.92 6.12
CA LEU A 49 -13.23 1.02 4.70
C LEU A 49 -14.71 1.29 4.43
N SER A 50 -14.97 2.17 3.47
CA SER A 50 -16.31 2.31 2.94
C SER A 50 -16.70 1.04 2.19
N ASN A 51 -18.00 0.70 2.18
CA ASN A 51 -18.52 -0.45 1.43
C ASN A 51 -18.04 -0.45 -0.03
N LYS A 52 -17.97 0.73 -0.65
CA LYS A 52 -17.51 0.88 -2.04
C LYS A 52 -16.03 0.57 -2.17
N ASP A 53 -15.20 1.09 -1.28
CA ASP A 53 -13.75 0.86 -1.31
C ASP A 53 -13.42 -0.59 -1.02
N PHE A 54 -14.12 -1.21 -0.06
CA PHE A 54 -13.97 -2.63 0.25
C PHE A 54 -14.30 -3.52 -0.96
N ILE A 55 -15.47 -3.33 -1.58
CA ILE A 55 -15.87 -4.07 -2.79
C ILE A 55 -14.85 -3.85 -3.91
N THR A 56 -14.39 -2.60 -4.08
CA THR A 56 -13.40 -2.28 -5.12
C THR A 56 -12.08 -2.99 -4.86
N ALA A 57 -11.59 -2.96 -3.63
CA ALA A 57 -10.37 -3.65 -3.20
C ALA A 57 -10.44 -5.16 -3.45
N VAL A 58 -11.58 -5.79 -3.12
CA VAL A 58 -11.76 -7.25 -3.25
C VAL A 58 -11.83 -7.72 -4.71
N TYR A 59 -12.56 -7.02 -5.58
CA TYR A 59 -12.74 -7.46 -6.98
C TYR A 59 -11.75 -6.87 -7.97
N TYR A 60 -11.35 -5.61 -7.78
CA TYR A 60 -10.51 -4.87 -8.74
C TYR A 60 -9.11 -4.58 -8.21
N GLY A 61 -8.82 -4.99 -6.97
CA GLY A 61 -7.56 -4.74 -6.29
C GLY A 61 -7.47 -3.35 -5.68
N TYR A 62 -6.34 -3.10 -5.04
CA TYR A 62 -6.08 -1.89 -4.26
C TYR A 62 -4.63 -1.43 -4.41
N GLU A 63 -4.34 -0.22 -3.96
CA GLU A 63 -2.99 0.28 -3.74
C GLU A 63 -2.70 0.30 -2.23
N VAL A 64 -1.45 0.14 -1.82
CA VAL A 64 -1.06 0.25 -0.41
C VAL A 64 -0.46 1.63 -0.18
N GLU A 65 -0.85 2.27 0.91
CA GLU A 65 -0.26 3.50 1.39
C GLU A 65 1.25 3.33 1.55
N LYS A 66 2.00 4.20 0.88
CA LYS A 66 3.47 4.17 0.88
C LYS A 66 3.99 4.94 2.07
N THR A 67 5.07 4.45 2.68
CA THR A 67 5.82 5.29 3.61
C THR A 67 6.42 6.50 2.88
N PRO A 68 6.76 7.59 3.59
CA PRO A 68 7.47 8.71 2.97
C PRO A 68 8.74 8.29 2.22
N GLU A 69 9.48 7.30 2.73
CA GLU A 69 10.68 6.75 2.09
C GLU A 69 10.35 5.98 0.82
N GLU A 70 9.31 5.15 0.82
CA GLU A 70 8.85 4.41 -0.36
C GLU A 70 8.34 5.37 -1.45
N ALA A 71 7.61 6.42 -1.05
CA ALA A 71 7.15 7.47 -1.96
C ALA A 71 8.33 8.25 -2.55
N ALA A 72 9.31 8.64 -1.71
CA ALA A 72 10.53 9.30 -2.16
C ALA A 72 11.34 8.42 -3.11
N LYS A 73 11.45 7.12 -2.82
CA LYS A 73 12.10 6.15 -3.69
C LYS A 73 11.39 6.02 -5.03
N GLN A 74 10.06 5.88 -5.04
CA GLN A 74 9.31 5.79 -6.28
C GLN A 74 9.52 7.05 -7.14
N TYR A 75 9.48 8.24 -6.54
CA TYR A 75 9.75 9.48 -7.25
C TYR A 75 11.18 9.51 -7.82
N TYR A 76 12.17 9.12 -7.01
CA TYR A 76 13.58 9.02 -7.44
C TYR A 76 13.76 8.05 -8.61
N ASP A 77 13.04 6.93 -8.61
CA ASP A 77 13.06 5.96 -9.69
C ASP A 77 12.44 6.50 -11.00
N CYS A 78 11.63 7.56 -10.95
CA CYS A 78 11.13 8.27 -12.14
C CYS A 78 12.08 9.36 -12.67
N LEU A 79 13.14 9.71 -11.93
CA LEU A 79 14.07 10.76 -12.32
C LEU A 79 15.08 10.30 -13.38
N SER A 80 15.58 11.24 -14.19
CA SER A 80 16.71 11.01 -15.08
C SER A 80 18.02 10.83 -14.31
N ASN A 81 19.04 10.22 -14.95
CA ASN A 81 20.33 9.93 -14.29
C ASN A 81 21.00 11.18 -13.68
N GLY A 82 20.93 12.35 -14.34
CA GLY A 82 21.51 13.59 -13.82
C GLY A 82 20.76 14.13 -12.59
N GLN A 83 19.44 13.99 -12.58
CA GLN A 83 18.60 14.36 -11.44
C GLN A 83 18.83 13.42 -10.26
N ARG A 84 18.91 12.10 -10.52
CA ARG A 84 19.26 11.10 -9.51
C ARG A 84 20.59 11.42 -8.82
N PHE A 85 21.65 11.69 -9.60
CA PHE A 85 22.94 12.10 -9.07
C PHE A 85 22.84 13.32 -8.14
N SER A 86 22.07 14.33 -8.55
CA SER A 86 21.89 15.56 -7.78
C SER A 86 21.17 15.30 -6.46
N VAL A 87 20.12 14.46 -6.47
CA VAL A 87 19.37 14.07 -5.27
C VAL A 87 20.26 13.27 -4.32
N THR A 88 20.94 12.22 -4.80
CA THR A 88 21.84 11.40 -3.98
C THR A 88 22.94 12.24 -3.35
N LYS A 89 23.58 13.12 -4.12
CA LYS A 89 24.64 14.01 -3.60
C LYS A 89 24.10 14.95 -2.52
N THR A 90 22.90 15.49 -2.71
CA THR A 90 22.26 16.38 -1.73
C THR A 90 21.94 15.62 -0.44
N LEU A 91 21.34 14.44 -0.53
CA LEU A 91 21.04 13.59 0.64
C LEU A 91 22.31 13.25 1.42
N ASN A 92 23.40 12.93 0.73
CA ASN A 92 24.71 12.65 1.34
C ASN A 92 25.30 13.89 2.04
N ILE A 93 25.21 15.07 1.44
CA ILE A 93 25.66 16.33 2.06
C ILE A 93 24.86 16.64 3.32
N LEU A 94 23.55 16.38 3.30
CA LEU A 94 22.66 16.62 4.43
C LEU A 94 22.74 15.53 5.50
N GLY A 95 23.44 14.42 5.26
CA GLY A 95 23.52 13.28 6.17
C GLY A 95 22.18 12.55 6.36
N ILE A 96 21.28 12.60 5.37
CA ILE A 96 19.98 11.94 5.40
C ILE A 96 20.09 10.62 4.63
N GLU A 97 19.72 9.51 5.25
CA GLU A 97 19.71 8.19 4.60
C GLU A 97 18.30 7.81 4.16
N VAL A 98 18.16 7.47 2.87
CA VAL A 98 16.94 6.88 2.31
C VAL A 98 17.29 5.55 1.65
N GLY A 99 16.66 4.47 2.13
CA GLY A 99 16.85 3.11 1.64
C GLY A 99 16.59 3.00 0.14
N GLY A 100 17.55 2.45 -0.62
CA GLY A 100 17.41 2.27 -2.06
C GLY A 100 17.58 3.55 -2.91
N ILE A 101 18.00 4.66 -2.29
CA ILE A 101 18.43 5.89 -3.00
C ILE A 101 19.92 6.18 -2.73
N ASN A 102 20.31 6.34 -1.47
CA ASN A 102 21.66 6.71 -1.07
C ASN A 102 22.22 5.92 0.12
N LYS A 103 21.37 5.10 0.76
CA LYS A 103 21.85 4.07 1.68
C LYS A 103 22.38 2.89 0.85
N ASP A 104 23.67 2.58 0.98
CA ASP A 104 24.22 1.34 0.44
C ASP A 104 23.43 0.17 1.04
N VAL A 105 22.79 -0.60 0.16
CA VAL A 105 22.33 -1.94 0.51
C VAL A 105 23.61 -2.78 0.54
N GLY A 106 24.32 -2.72 1.67
CA GLY A 106 25.56 -3.45 1.86
C GLY A 106 25.30 -4.96 1.78
N GLU A 107 25.99 -5.57 0.81
CA GLU A 107 26.29 -6.99 0.55
C GLU A 107 25.15 -7.92 0.05
#